data_AF-A0A7X5EBC7-F1
#
_entry.id   AF-A0A7X5EBC7-F1
#
_cell.length_a   1.000
_cell.length_b   1.000
_cell.length_c   1.000
_cell.angle_alpha   90.00
_cell.angle_beta   90.00
_cell.angle_gamma   90.00
#
_symmetry.space_group_name_H-M   'P 1'
#
loop_
_entity.id
_entity.type
_entity.pdbx_description
1 polymer ?
#
loop_
_entity_poly.entity_id
_entity_poly.type
_entity_poly.pdbx_seq_one_letter_code
_entity_poly.pdbx_strand_id
1 'polypeptide(L)'
;MGKKWDVRVDEKAYTVERRGAKVLVNGEAYKFRKLYNKRGFFNSEYRVPVGSKMALLVVNMMGSARLIIDDKDCATGEDYVPQKLPGWAWIFVVLHFINCLNGAIGALVAVIGLMATYSVSCNRKINVVVRVLLDIVILAAALGIVFGIALAILSTY
;
A
#
# COMPACT_ATOMS: atom_id res chain seq x y z
N MET A 1 8.43 -13.59 -2.93
CA MET A 1 9.30 -13.63 -1.75
C MET A 1 8.57 -13.05 -0.55
N GLY A 2 8.60 -13.74 0.60
CA GLY A 2 7.98 -13.27 1.84
C GLY A 2 8.89 -12.31 2.60
N LYS A 3 8.33 -11.35 3.35
CA LYS A 3 9.11 -10.48 4.24
C LYS A 3 9.24 -11.17 5.60
N LYS A 4 10.45 -11.20 6.15
CA LYS A 4 10.80 -11.82 7.43
C LYS A 4 11.28 -10.75 8.40
N TRP A 5 10.90 -10.87 9.65
CA TRP A 5 11.35 -10.04 10.76
C TRP A 5 11.75 -10.94 11.93
N ASP A 6 12.94 -10.69 12.47
CA ASP A 6 13.39 -11.31 13.70
C ASP A 6 13.25 -10.28 14.81
N VAL A 7 12.31 -10.50 15.73
CA VAL A 7 11.93 -9.54 16.79
C VAL A 7 12.12 -10.16 18.16
N ARG A 8 12.44 -9.35 19.16
CA ARG A 8 12.52 -9.81 20.57
C ARG A 8 11.34 -9.24 21.33
N VAL A 9 10.57 -10.13 21.95
CA VAL A 9 9.44 -9.79 22.83
C VAL A 9 9.69 -10.48 24.17
N ASP A 10 9.71 -9.72 25.25
CA ASP A 10 9.97 -10.20 26.61
C ASP A 10 11.18 -11.14 26.69
N GLU A 11 12.31 -10.65 26.16
CA GLU A 11 13.62 -11.33 26.09
C GLU A 11 13.69 -12.58 25.19
N LYS A 12 12.55 -13.08 24.72
CA LYS A 12 12.45 -14.21 23.79
C LYS A 12 12.50 -13.75 22.33
N ALA A 13 13.24 -14.48 21.50
CA ALA A 13 13.30 -14.23 20.07
C ALA A 13 12.10 -14.87 19.35
N TYR A 14 11.45 -14.08 18.48
CA TYR A 14 10.35 -14.49 17.63
C TYR A 14 10.67 -14.18 16.18
N THR A 15 10.43 -15.16 15.32
CA THR A 15 10.52 -15.04 13.86
C THR A 15 9.12 -14.80 13.30
N VAL A 16 8.91 -13.66 12.66
CA VAL A 16 7.65 -13.35 11.97
C VAL A 16 7.89 -13.35 10.46
N GLU A 17 7.15 -14.18 9.72
CA GLU A 17 7.26 -14.27 8.26
C GLU A 17 5.92 -14.03 7.58
N ARG A 18 5.85 -13.09 6.65
CA ARG A 18 4.70 -12.95 5.77
C ARG A 18 4.83 -13.90 4.58
N ARG A 19 3.88 -14.83 4.40
CA ARG A 19 3.79 -15.69 3.21
C ARG A 19 2.40 -15.62 2.59
N GLY A 20 2.28 -14.92 1.46
CA GLY A 20 1.00 -14.78 0.75
C GLY A 20 -0.09 -14.18 1.64
N ALA A 21 -1.18 -14.92 1.84
CA ALA A 21 -2.34 -14.53 2.66
C ALA A 21 -2.27 -15.01 4.13
N LYS A 22 -1.07 -15.34 4.63
CA LYS A 22 -0.82 -15.73 6.02
C LYS A 22 0.44 -15.08 6.56
N VAL A 23 0.51 -15.01 7.88
CA VAL A 23 1.72 -14.69 8.64
C VAL A 23 2.10 -15.90 9.48
N LEU A 24 3.39 -16.21 9.54
CA LEU A 24 3.96 -17.25 10.38
C LEU A 24 4.63 -16.59 11.57
N VAL A 25 4.38 -17.06 12.79
CA VAL A 25 5.10 -16.62 13.99
C VAL A 25 5.75 -17.85 14.60
N ASN A 26 7.09 -17.90 14.62
CA ASN A 26 7.88 -19.09 15.00
C ASN A 26 7.41 -20.38 14.29
N GLY A 27 6.98 -20.26 13.02
CA GLY A 27 6.47 -21.38 12.22
C GLY A 27 4.98 -21.65 12.37
N GLU A 28 4.30 -21.11 13.38
CA GLU A 28 2.85 -21.22 13.53
C GLU A 28 2.11 -20.31 12.53
N ALA A 29 1.17 -20.86 11.78
CA ALA A 29 0.54 -20.17 10.66
C ALA A 29 -0.80 -19.49 11.04
N TYR A 30 -0.82 -18.16 11.00
CA TYR A 30 -2.03 -17.34 11.15
C TYR A 30 -2.54 -16.84 9.80
N LYS A 31 -3.73 -17.28 9.40
CA LYS A 31 -4.39 -16.79 8.17
C LYS A 31 -4.92 -15.38 8.39
N PHE A 32 -4.70 -14.48 7.43
CA PHE A 32 -5.19 -13.09 7.52
C PHE A 32 -6.70 -12.97 7.75
N ARG A 33 -7.50 -13.91 7.24
CA ARG A 33 -8.96 -13.95 7.46
C ARG A 33 -9.36 -14.21 8.91
N LYS A 34 -8.48 -14.85 9.70
CA LYS A 34 -8.75 -15.20 11.10
C LYS A 34 -8.21 -14.15 12.08
N LEU A 35 -7.38 -13.23 11.60
CA LEU A 35 -6.85 -12.15 12.41
C LEU A 35 -7.84 -11.00 12.43
N TYR A 36 -7.96 -10.32 13.58
CA TYR A 36 -8.66 -9.05 13.63
C TYR A 36 -7.99 -8.08 12.66
N ASN A 37 -8.78 -7.50 11.77
CA ASN A 37 -8.28 -6.63 10.74
C ASN A 37 -9.08 -5.34 10.60
N LYS A 38 -8.36 -4.27 10.27
CA LYS A 38 -8.94 -3.03 9.76
C LYS A 38 -8.57 -2.94 8.29
N ARG A 39 -9.56 -3.04 7.41
CA ARG A 39 -9.37 -2.89 5.96
C ARG A 39 -9.67 -1.46 5.55
N GLY A 40 -8.64 -0.74 5.11
CA GLY A 40 -8.76 0.50 4.36
C GLY A 40 -8.65 0.26 2.87
N PHE A 41 -8.91 1.30 2.08
CA PHE A 41 -8.82 1.24 0.62
C PHE A 41 -7.37 0.99 0.14
N PHE A 42 -6.39 1.64 0.77
CA PHE A 42 -4.97 1.55 0.38
C PHE A 42 -4.11 0.69 1.31
N ASN A 43 -4.61 0.33 2.47
CA ASN A 43 -3.87 -0.45 3.47
C ASN A 43 -4.79 -1.35 4.28
N SER A 44 -4.23 -2.47 4.74
CA SER A 44 -4.89 -3.38 5.68
C SER A 44 -3.99 -3.57 6.88
N GLU A 45 -4.57 -3.46 8.06
CA GLU A 45 -3.88 -3.65 9.33
C GLU A 45 -4.39 -4.94 9.97
N TYR A 46 -3.48 -5.81 10.39
CA TYR A 46 -3.78 -7.10 11.01
C TYR A 46 -3.12 -7.17 12.37
N ARG A 47 -3.88 -7.52 13.41
CA ARG A 47 -3.31 -7.80 14.73
C ARG A 47 -2.81 -9.24 14.77
N VAL A 48 -1.52 -9.42 14.98
CA VAL A 48 -0.84 -10.71 15.01
C VAL A 48 -0.33 -10.96 16.43
N PRO A 49 -0.70 -12.07 17.10
CA PRO A 49 -0.12 -12.41 18.38
C PRO A 49 1.35 -12.80 18.21
N VAL A 50 2.24 -12.15 18.95
CA VAL A 50 3.68 -12.43 18.99
C VAL A 50 4.11 -12.57 20.44
N GLY A 51 4.14 -13.80 20.94
CA GLY A 51 4.38 -14.08 22.35
C GLY A 51 3.28 -13.51 23.24
N SER A 52 3.66 -12.67 24.20
CA SER A 52 2.77 -11.96 25.12
C SER A 52 2.16 -10.68 24.52
N LYS A 53 2.70 -10.18 23.40
CA LYS A 53 2.29 -8.91 22.79
C LYS A 53 1.48 -9.11 21.51
N MET A 54 0.74 -8.08 21.14
CA MET A 54 0.02 -8.00 19.86
C MET A 54 0.80 -7.09 18.90
N ALA A 55 1.39 -7.67 17.86
CA ALA A 55 2.02 -6.91 16.79
C ALA A 55 0.97 -6.43 15.78
N LEU A 56 1.18 -5.26 15.19
CA LEU A 56 0.38 -4.74 14.09
C LEU A 56 1.13 -4.98 12.77
N LEU A 57 0.59 -5.85 11.93
CA LEU A 57 1.07 -6.07 10.57
C LEU A 57 0.29 -5.19 9.61
N VAL A 58 0.95 -4.21 9.02
CA VAL A 58 0.38 -3.25 8.07
C VAL A 58 0.83 -3.62 6.67
N VAL A 59 -0.12 -3.92 5.78
CA VAL A 59 0.14 -4.25 4.37
C VAL A 59 -0.52 -3.21 3.49
N ASN A 60 0.24 -2.53 2.62
CA ASN A 60 -0.31 -1.56 1.68
C ASN A 60 -0.68 -2.20 0.33
N MET A 61 -1.41 -1.45 -0.50
CA MET A 61 -1.86 -1.89 -1.83
C MET A 61 -0.70 -2.23 -2.78
N MET A 62 0.48 -1.65 -2.56
CA MET A 62 1.71 -1.94 -3.31
C MET A 62 2.42 -3.22 -2.82
N GLY A 63 1.86 -3.93 -1.84
CA GLY A 63 2.42 -5.18 -1.31
C GLY A 63 3.54 -5.00 -0.29
N SER A 64 3.90 -3.75 0.06
CA SER A 64 4.82 -3.47 1.16
C SER A 64 4.15 -3.83 2.49
N ALA A 65 4.92 -4.50 3.34
CA ALA A 65 4.47 -4.91 4.66
C ALA A 65 5.41 -4.32 5.72
N ARG A 66 4.83 -3.84 6.82
CA ARG A 66 5.52 -3.36 8.01
C ARG A 66 4.98 -4.10 9.22
N LEU A 67 5.89 -4.51 10.10
CA LEU A 67 5.54 -5.13 11.37
C LEU A 67 5.81 -4.08 12.45
N ILE A 68 4.83 -3.82 13.28
CA ILE A 68 4.91 -2.81 14.33
C ILE A 68 4.66 -3.49 15.67
N ILE A 69 5.55 -3.25 16.62
CA ILE A 69 5.44 -3.72 18.01
C ILE A 69 5.71 -2.52 18.90
N ASP A 70 4.87 -2.30 19.91
CA ASP A 70 4.95 -1.15 20.83
C ASP A 70 5.06 0.20 20.09
N ASP A 71 4.22 0.39 19.05
CA ASP A 71 4.20 1.57 18.19
C ASP A 71 5.53 1.89 17.47
N LYS A 72 6.43 0.91 17.32
CA LYS A 72 7.68 1.06 16.54
C LYS A 72 7.76 0.09 15.38
N ASP A 73 8.24 0.55 14.22
CA ASP A 73 8.48 -0.30 13.06
C ASP A 73 9.67 -1.23 13.35
N CYS A 74 9.44 -2.54 13.32
CA CYS A 74 10.48 -3.53 13.61
C CYS A 74 11.61 -3.56 12.58
N ALA A 75 11.43 -2.96 11.39
CA ALA A 75 12.48 -2.89 10.37
C ALA A 75 13.39 -1.66 10.51
N THR A 76 12.87 -0.54 11.03
CA THR A 76 13.63 0.73 11.11
C THR A 76 13.90 1.19 12.54
N GLY A 77 13.12 0.72 13.50
CA GLY A 77 13.13 1.19 14.89
C GLY A 77 12.45 2.55 15.11
N GLU A 78 11.94 3.18 14.05
CA GLU A 78 11.25 4.47 14.12
C GLU A 78 9.82 4.32 14.64
N ASP A 79 9.28 5.39 15.22
CA ASP A 79 7.89 5.43 15.67
C ASP A 79 6.93 5.28 14.49
N TYR A 80 5.94 4.40 14.66
CA TYR A 80 4.94 4.11 13.66
C TYR A 80 3.92 5.24 13.60
N VAL A 81 3.91 5.92 12.46
CA VAL A 81 2.84 6.86 12.15
C VAL A 81 1.92 6.26 11.08
N PRO A 82 0.62 6.06 11.39
CA PRO A 82 -0.35 5.57 10.42
C PRO A 82 -0.35 6.41 9.15
N GLN A 83 -0.19 5.74 8.01
CA GLN A 83 -0.37 6.38 6.72
C GLN A 83 -1.86 6.56 6.47
N LYS A 84 -2.27 7.83 6.33
CA LYS A 84 -3.64 8.22 5.99
C LYS A 84 -3.55 9.12 4.76
N LEU A 85 -4.36 8.81 3.74
CA LEU A 85 -4.43 9.65 2.56
C LEU A 85 -4.96 11.03 2.94
N PRO A 86 -4.28 12.14 2.55
CA PRO A 86 -4.79 13.49 2.77
C PRO A 86 -6.16 13.70 2.09
N GLY A 87 -7.00 14.55 2.69
CA GLY A 87 -8.37 14.80 2.19
C GLY A 87 -8.43 15.27 0.73
N TRP A 88 -7.55 16.20 0.35
CA TRP A 88 -7.47 16.74 -1.02
C TRP A 88 -7.09 15.69 -2.06
N ALA A 89 -6.32 14.66 -1.68
CA ALA A 89 -5.82 13.66 -2.62
C ALA A 89 -6.92 12.71 -3.12
N TRP A 90 -8.07 12.66 -2.42
CA TRP A 90 -9.23 11.90 -2.87
C TRP A 90 -9.78 12.37 -4.21
N ILE A 91 -9.57 13.64 -4.59
CA ILE A 91 -9.97 14.15 -5.90
C ILE A 91 -9.23 13.39 -7.00
N PHE A 92 -7.91 13.25 -6.89
CA PHE A 92 -7.09 12.51 -7.86
C PHE A 92 -7.44 11.02 -7.89
N VAL A 93 -7.77 10.44 -6.73
CA VAL A 93 -8.26 9.06 -6.65
C VAL A 93 -9.51 8.88 -7.49
N VAL A 94 -10.51 9.75 -7.33
CA VAL A 94 -11.75 9.71 -8.11
C VAL A 94 -11.49 9.96 -9.60
N LEU A 95 -10.62 10.90 -9.95
CA LEU A 95 -10.28 11.20 -11.34
C LEU A 95 -9.61 10.02 -12.05
N HIS A 96 -8.79 9.23 -11.35
CA HIS A 96 -8.22 8.02 -11.95
C HIS A 96 -9.28 6.99 -12.37
N PHE A 97 -10.40 6.90 -11.65
CA PHE A 97 -11.49 5.98 -12.01
C PHE A 97 -12.18 6.32 -13.33
N ILE A 98 -12.07 7.56 -13.82
CA ILE A 98 -12.57 7.93 -15.15
C ILE A 98 -11.87 7.09 -16.24
N ASN A 99 -10.59 6.73 -16.03
CA ASN A 99 -9.87 5.89 -16.98
C ASN A 99 -10.50 4.50 -17.15
N CYS A 100 -11.23 3.98 -16.15
CA CYS A 100 -11.91 2.69 -16.26
C CYS A 100 -12.98 2.67 -17.36
N LEU A 101 -13.49 3.84 -17.80
CA LEU A 101 -14.42 3.95 -18.93
C LEU A 101 -13.77 3.56 -20.27
N ASN A 102 -12.43 3.56 -20.36
CA ASN A 102 -11.68 3.19 -21.56
C ASN A 102 -11.37 1.67 -21.62
N GLY A 103 -12.17 0.85 -20.93
CA GLY A 103 -12.03 -0.61 -20.92
C GLY A 103 -10.84 -1.12 -20.10
N ALA A 104 -10.37 -2.33 -20.42
CA ALA A 104 -9.37 -3.04 -19.61
C ALA A 104 -8.02 -2.30 -19.52
N ILE A 105 -7.56 -1.68 -20.61
CA ILE A 105 -6.32 -0.89 -20.64
C ILE A 105 -6.48 0.32 -19.71
N GLY A 106 -7.60 1.03 -19.84
CA GLY A 106 -7.92 2.16 -18.97
C GLY A 106 -8.00 1.79 -17.49
N ALA A 107 -8.60 0.65 -17.15
CA ALA A 107 -8.66 0.15 -15.79
C ALA A 107 -7.27 -0.20 -15.22
N LEU A 108 -6.38 -0.80 -16.03
CA LEU A 108 -5.01 -1.08 -15.62
C LEU A 108 -4.24 0.22 -15.32
N VAL A 109 -4.34 1.20 -16.22
CA VAL A 109 -3.71 2.51 -16.04
C VAL A 109 -4.28 3.24 -14.81
N ALA A 110 -5.59 3.12 -14.55
CA ALA A 110 -6.22 3.66 -13.35
C ALA A 110 -5.58 3.08 -12.08
N VAL A 111 -5.41 1.76 -12.00
CA VAL A 111 -4.80 1.09 -10.83
C VAL A 111 -3.36 1.56 -10.61
N ILE A 112 -2.57 1.69 -11.67
CA ILE A 112 -1.19 2.18 -11.58
C ILE A 112 -1.18 3.65 -11.11
N GLY A 113 -2.05 4.50 -11.67
CA GLY A 113 -2.21 5.89 -11.26
C GLY A 113 -2.62 6.05 -9.80
N LEU A 114 -3.53 5.20 -9.31
CA LEU A 114 -3.93 5.14 -7.90
C LEU A 114 -2.76 4.78 -6.97
N MET A 115 -1.94 3.80 -7.36
CA MET A 115 -0.74 3.44 -6.58
C MET A 115 0.27 4.60 -6.53
N ALA A 116 0.50 5.26 -7.66
CA ALA A 116 1.42 6.40 -7.75
C ALA A 116 0.92 7.60 -6.92
N THR A 117 -0.36 7.97 -7.09
CA THR A 117 -1.01 9.03 -6.32
C THR A 117 -0.93 8.75 -4.81
N TYR A 118 -1.27 7.53 -4.39
CA TYR A 118 -1.17 7.16 -2.96
C TYR A 118 0.25 7.32 -2.42
N SER A 119 1.26 6.87 -3.18
CA SER A 119 2.67 6.97 -2.80
C SER A 119 3.12 8.43 -2.63
N VAL A 120 2.82 9.29 -3.60
CA VAL A 120 3.18 10.71 -3.59
C VAL A 120 2.43 11.44 -2.48
N SER A 121 1.11 11.32 -2.44
CA SER A 121 0.23 11.99 -1.49
C SER A 121 0.55 11.64 -0.02
N CYS A 122 0.95 10.40 0.26
CA CYS A 122 1.31 9.96 1.61
C CYS A 122 2.78 10.24 1.99
N ASN A 123 3.61 10.70 1.05
CA ASN A 123 5.00 11.01 1.33
C ASN A 123 5.12 12.35 2.09
N ARG A 124 5.35 12.25 3.41
CA ARG A 124 5.49 13.43 4.29
C ARG A 124 6.82 14.17 4.14
N LYS A 125 7.79 13.60 3.41
CA LYS A 125 9.07 14.25 3.13
C LYS A 125 8.96 15.29 2.00
N ILE A 126 7.86 15.26 1.23
CA ILE A 126 7.58 16.19 0.15
C ILE A 126 6.55 17.21 0.65
N ASN A 127 6.78 18.50 0.36
CA ASN A 127 5.83 19.54 0.75
C ASN A 127 4.48 19.37 0.01
N VAL A 128 3.42 19.96 0.57
CA VAL A 128 2.05 19.74 0.05
C VAL A 128 1.91 20.19 -1.40
N VAL A 129 2.49 21.33 -1.76
CA VAL A 129 2.39 21.91 -3.12
C VAL A 129 3.01 20.99 -4.17
N VAL A 130 4.21 20.48 -3.93
CA VAL A 130 4.88 19.59 -4.89
C VAL A 130 4.12 18.28 -5.05
N ARG A 131 3.55 17.72 -3.98
CA ARG A 131 2.71 16.52 -4.09
C ARG A 131 1.50 16.75 -4.99
N VAL A 132 0.80 17.87 -4.83
CA VAL A 132 -0.36 18.22 -5.68
C VAL A 132 0.06 18.35 -7.14
N LEU A 133 1.18 19.03 -7.43
CA LEU A 133 1.71 19.14 -8.79
C LEU A 133 2.08 17.77 -9.38
N LEU A 134 2.71 16.90 -8.59
CA LEU A 134 3.03 15.54 -9.02
C LEU A 134 1.77 14.72 -9.30
N ASP A 135 0.73 14.83 -8.49
CA ASP A 135 -0.55 14.14 -8.72
C ASP A 135 -1.25 14.63 -9.99
N ILE A 136 -1.15 15.92 -10.33
CA ILE A 136 -1.60 16.46 -11.61
C ILE A 136 -0.82 15.84 -12.78
N VAL A 137 0.51 15.77 -12.68
CA VAL A 137 1.37 15.17 -13.71
C VAL A 137 1.06 13.68 -13.88
N ILE A 138 0.88 12.94 -12.78
CA ILE A 138 0.51 11.51 -12.80
C ILE A 138 -0.83 11.33 -13.51
N LEU A 139 -1.83 12.16 -13.22
CA LEU A 139 -3.14 12.08 -13.86
C LEU A 139 -3.06 12.40 -15.36
N ALA A 140 -2.35 13.47 -15.73
CA ALA A 140 -2.16 13.84 -17.14
C ALA A 140 -1.43 12.75 -17.91
N ALA A 141 -0.38 12.16 -17.33
CA ALA A 141 0.35 11.04 -17.93
C ALA A 141 -0.55 9.80 -18.10
N ALA A 142 -1.37 9.46 -17.11
CA ALA A 142 -2.31 8.35 -17.20
C ALA A 142 -3.30 8.54 -18.38
N LEU A 143 -3.88 9.74 -18.51
CA LEU A 143 -4.78 10.07 -19.62
C LEU A 143 -4.03 10.02 -20.98
N GLY A 144 -2.83 10.60 -21.03
CA GLY A 144 -2.00 10.61 -22.23
C GLY A 144 -1.61 9.20 -22.70
N ILE A 145 -1.31 8.29 -21.77
CA ILE A 145 -1.02 6.88 -22.09
C ILE A 145 -2.25 6.20 -22.70
N VAL A 146 -3.43 6.34 -22.08
CA VAL A 146 -4.65 5.72 -22.60
C VAL A 146 -5.00 6.25 -23.99
N PHE A 147 -4.92 7.57 -24.17
CA PHE A 147 -5.19 8.20 -25.46
C PHE A 147 -4.15 7.83 -26.53
N GLY A 148 -2.87 7.82 -26.16
CA GLY A 148 -1.79 7.43 -27.08
C GLY A 148 -1.90 5.99 -27.55
N ILE A 149 -2.26 5.06 -26.66
CA ILE A 149 -2.53 3.67 -27.02
C ILE A 149 -3.73 3.58 -27.98
N ALA A 150 -4.82 4.32 -27.69
CA ALA A 150 -5.99 4.32 -28.56
C ALA A 150 -5.65 4.81 -29.98
N LEU A 151 -4.88 5.88 -30.10
CA LEU A 151 -4.41 6.39 -31.40
C LEU A 151 -3.50 5.40 -32.12
N ALA A 152 -2.57 4.75 -31.42
CA ALA A 152 -1.68 3.76 -32.01
C ALA A 152 -2.47 2.56 -32.58
N ILE A 153 -3.47 2.08 -31.84
CA ILE A 153 -4.38 1.02 -32.30
C ILE A 153 -5.11 1.49 -33.56
N LEU A 154 -5.70 2.69 -33.55
CA LEU A 154 -6.41 3.23 -34.72
C LEU A 154 -5.50 3.38 -35.96
N SER A 155 -4.23 3.76 -35.78
CA SER A 155 -3.27 3.89 -36.89
C SER A 155 -2.83 2.56 -37.52
N THR A 156 -3.21 1.43 -36.92
CA THR A 156 -2.88 0.08 -37.40
C THR A 156 -4.01 -0.55 -38.23
N TYR A 157 -5.16 0.11 -38.32
CA TYR A 157 -6.30 -0.27 -39.17
C TYR A 157 -6.41 0.66 -40.38
#